data_AF-A0A0B2SLV0-F1
#
_entry.id   AF-A0A0B2SLV0-F1
#
_cell.length_a   1.000
_cell.length_b   1.000
_cell.length_c   1.000
_cell.angle_alpha   90.00
_cell.angle_beta   90.00
_cell.angle_gamma   90.00
#
_symmetry.space_group_name_H-M   'P 1'
#
loop_
_entity.id
_entity.type
_entity.pdbx_description
1 polymer ?
#
loop_
_entity_poly.entity_id
_entity_poly.type
_entity_poly.pdbx_seq_one_letter_code
_entity_poly.pdbx_strand_id
1 'polypeptide(L)'
;IYSKISMSFAVRWKDVLDGLWHLVDKDGNYHTVVYNKDLDKPAIVAEWTTLRDFYHLTGDHQVSLTHYVPNSVTFKVYLTPQKVSCSSLHVPSTMYYFLKDKDWTHLHLEDVAECRLVFNHWRKTLKIGVGWKHFYETLSLIADMEIVFEFIDLTVNHVLF
;
A
#
# COMPACT_ATOMS: atom_id res chain seq x y z
N ILE A 1 -8.84 11.06 24.89
CA ILE A 1 -8.77 9.73 24.22
C ILE A 1 -8.23 9.98 22.83
N TYR A 2 -7.09 9.40 22.45
CA TYR A 2 -6.44 9.69 21.17
C TYR A 2 -6.56 8.48 20.26
N SER A 3 -7.03 8.67 19.03
CA SER A 3 -6.77 7.74 17.94
C SER A 3 -5.35 7.99 17.44
N LYS A 4 -4.47 7.02 17.56
CA LYS A 4 -3.16 7.07 16.91
C LYS A 4 -3.27 6.34 15.58
N ILE A 5 -2.81 6.99 14.52
CA ILE A 5 -2.63 6.35 13.22
C ILE A 5 -1.16 5.92 13.14
N SER A 6 -0.86 4.82 12.45
CA SER A 6 0.53 4.44 12.21
C SER A 6 1.22 5.49 11.33
N MET A 7 2.41 5.96 11.70
CA MET A 7 3.21 6.86 10.86
C MET A 7 3.47 6.27 9.48
N SER A 8 3.75 4.96 9.40
CA SER A 8 3.96 4.28 8.12
C SER A 8 2.73 4.35 7.20
N PHE A 9 1.52 4.30 7.77
CA PHE A 9 0.28 4.45 7.00
C PHE A 9 0.10 5.90 6.53
N ALA A 10 0.29 6.88 7.42
CA ALA A 10 0.16 8.29 7.10
C ALA A 10 1.14 8.73 6.00
N VAL A 11 2.39 8.28 6.07
CA VAL A 11 3.41 8.59 5.05
C VAL A 11 3.09 7.92 3.72
N ARG A 12 2.74 6.64 3.71
CA ARG A 12 2.39 5.88 2.50
C ARG A 12 1.27 6.54 1.70
N TRP A 13 0.28 7.08 2.38
CA TRP A 13 -0.93 7.61 1.75
C TRP A 13 -1.03 9.13 1.84
N LYS A 14 0.08 9.84 2.11
CA LYS A 14 0.11 11.30 2.35
C LYS A 14 -0.52 12.12 1.21
N ASP A 15 -0.37 11.65 -0.03
CA ASP A 15 -0.85 12.34 -1.24
C ASP A 15 -2.29 11.98 -1.60
N VAL A 16 -2.86 10.98 -0.93
CA VAL A 16 -4.20 10.44 -1.19
C VAL A 16 -5.17 10.77 -0.05
N LEU A 17 -4.70 10.73 1.20
CA LEU A 17 -5.50 11.01 2.39
C LEU A 17 -5.72 12.49 2.54
N ASP A 18 -6.98 12.90 2.42
CA ASP A 18 -7.38 14.25 2.77
C ASP A 18 -7.75 14.36 4.26
N GLY A 19 -8.10 15.57 4.72
CA GLY A 19 -8.43 15.82 6.12
C GLY A 19 -9.79 15.26 6.57
N LEU A 20 -10.65 14.87 5.63
CA LEU A 20 -11.97 14.31 5.90
C LEU A 20 -12.04 12.88 5.38
N TRP A 21 -12.28 11.92 6.27
CA TRP A 21 -12.37 10.51 5.91
C TRP A 21 -13.79 10.01 6.06
N HIS A 22 -14.21 9.24 5.08
CA HIS A 22 -15.50 8.54 5.08
C HIS A 22 -15.25 7.06 5.31
N LEU A 23 -15.74 6.55 6.44
CA LEU A 23 -15.58 5.17 6.85
C LEU A 23 -16.89 4.43 6.62
N VAL A 24 -16.81 3.29 5.94
CA VAL A 24 -17.94 2.39 5.71
C VAL A 24 -17.58 1.04 6.29
N ASP A 25 -18.43 0.52 7.18
CA ASP A 25 -18.24 -0.82 7.74
C ASP A 25 -18.86 -1.91 6.85
N LYS A 26 -18.74 -3.17 7.28
CA LYS A 26 -19.28 -4.33 6.57
C LYS A 26 -20.82 -4.38 6.51
N ASP A 27 -21.49 -3.70 7.43
CA ASP A 27 -22.95 -3.68 7.57
C ASP A 27 -23.55 -2.45 6.86
N GLY A 28 -22.69 -1.62 6.25
CA GLY A 28 -23.08 -0.42 5.50
C GLY A 28 -23.22 0.83 6.36
N ASN A 29 -22.80 0.80 7.63
CA ASN A 29 -22.82 1.98 8.49
C ASN A 29 -21.78 3.00 8.00
N TYR A 30 -22.21 4.25 7.90
CA TYR A 30 -21.41 5.34 7.37
C TYR A 30 -21.01 6.30 8.49
N HIS A 31 -19.71 6.58 8.57
CA HIS A 31 -19.16 7.53 9.53
C HIS A 31 -18.23 8.51 8.83
N THR A 32 -18.14 9.71 9.38
CA THR A 32 -17.19 10.73 8.93
C THR A 32 -16.28 11.11 10.08
N VAL A 33 -14.99 11.15 9.82
CA VAL A 33 -13.98 11.50 10.81
C VAL A 33 -12.98 12.51 10.24
N VAL A 34 -12.36 13.32 11.11
CA VAL A 34 -11.40 14.34 10.67
C VAL A 34 -9.98 13.90 11.03
N TYR A 35 -9.13 13.76 10.01
CA TYR A 35 -7.71 13.45 10.13
C TYR A 35 -6.87 14.74 10.10
N ASN A 36 -5.88 14.86 10.98
CA ASN A 36 -5.06 16.07 11.11
C ASN A 36 -4.01 16.26 10.02
N LYS A 37 -3.78 15.28 9.13
CA LYS A 37 -2.74 15.33 8.07
C LYS A 37 -1.31 15.54 8.58
N ASP A 38 -1.09 15.34 9.88
CA ASP A 38 0.23 15.45 10.50
C ASP A 38 0.98 14.14 10.27
N LEU A 39 2.16 14.20 9.64
CA LEU A 39 2.98 13.01 9.37
C LEU A 39 3.83 12.61 10.60
N ASP A 40 4.12 13.55 11.50
CA ASP A 40 4.90 13.30 12.72
C ASP A 40 4.00 12.76 13.84
N LYS A 41 2.75 13.24 13.91
CA LYS A 41 1.74 12.83 14.91
C LYS A 41 0.37 12.60 14.26
N PRO A 42 0.25 11.60 13.38
CA PRO A 42 -1.01 11.34 12.67
C PRO A 42 -2.11 10.89 13.63
N ALA A 43 -3.23 11.61 13.63
CA ALA A 43 -4.37 11.36 14.51
C ALA A 43 -5.70 11.79 13.89
N ILE A 44 -6.77 11.05 14.22
CA ILE A 44 -8.15 11.53 14.06
C ILE A 44 -8.43 12.50 15.20
N VAL A 45 -8.82 13.72 14.86
CA VAL A 45 -8.99 14.84 15.80
C VAL A 45 -10.45 15.18 16.07
N ALA A 46 -11.38 14.70 15.24
CA ALA A 46 -12.82 14.87 15.46
C ALA A 46 -13.61 13.60 15.09
N GLU A 47 -14.78 13.45 15.70
CA GLU A 47 -15.73 12.33 15.52
C GLU A 47 -15.23 10.93 15.90
N TRP A 48 -13.99 10.80 16.38
CA TRP A 48 -13.48 9.53 16.92
C TRP A 48 -14.29 9.04 18.13
N THR A 49 -14.67 9.94 19.04
CA THR A 49 -15.50 9.59 20.21
C THR A 49 -16.86 9.08 19.79
N THR A 50 -17.52 9.77 18.85
CA THR A 50 -18.82 9.38 18.27
C THR A 50 -18.74 7.97 17.66
N LEU A 51 -17.68 7.69 16.88
CA LEU A 51 -17.44 6.39 16.29
C LEU A 51 -17.26 5.30 17.36
N ARG A 52 -16.47 5.58 18.39
CA ARG A 52 -16.24 4.64 19.50
C ARG A 52 -17.52 4.33 20.26
N ASP A 53 -18.33 5.34 20.54
CA ASP A 53 -19.58 5.18 21.28
C ASP A 53 -20.57 4.32 20.48
N PHE A 54 -20.65 4.52 19.16
CA PHE A 54 -21.51 3.74 18.26
C PHE A 54 -21.16 2.25 18.27
N TYR A 55 -19.87 1.89 18.19
CA TYR A 55 -19.42 0.50 18.22
C TYR A 55 -19.14 -0.03 19.63
N HIS A 56 -19.45 0.75 20.67
CA HIS A 56 -19.19 0.41 22.07
C HIS A 56 -17.73 0.01 22.35
N LEU A 57 -16.77 0.70 21.73
CA LEU A 57 -15.34 0.45 21.88
C LEU A 57 -14.83 1.00 23.23
N THR A 58 -14.98 0.22 24.31
CA THR A 58 -14.57 0.59 25.68
C THR A 58 -13.13 0.17 26.01
N GLY A 59 -12.23 1.11 26.24
CA GLY A 59 -10.80 0.83 26.48
C GLY A 59 -9.94 0.90 25.21
N ASP A 60 -8.79 0.24 25.22
CA ASP A 60 -7.84 0.27 24.10
C ASP A 60 -8.22 -0.76 23.03
N HIS A 61 -8.41 -0.28 21.81
CA HIS A 61 -8.80 -1.11 20.67
C HIS A 61 -7.90 -0.79 19.49
N GLN A 62 -7.53 -1.84 18.74
CA GLN A 62 -6.92 -1.70 17.44
C GLN A 62 -8.02 -1.79 16.37
N VAL A 63 -8.11 -0.77 15.53
CA VAL A 63 -9.06 -0.71 14.41
C VAL A 63 -8.26 -0.71 13.11
N SER A 64 -8.59 -1.63 12.21
CA SER A 64 -8.00 -1.70 10.87
C SER A 64 -8.88 -0.94 9.90
N LEU A 65 -8.33 0.09 9.25
CA LEU A 65 -8.98 0.81 8.17
C LEU A 65 -8.33 0.41 6.85
N THR A 66 -9.16 0.06 5.86
CA THR A 66 -8.70 -0.25 4.51
C THR A 66 -9.17 0.88 3.60
N HIS A 67 -8.23 1.55 2.96
CA HIS A 67 -8.55 2.54 1.94
C HIS A 67 -9.07 1.80 0.69
N TYR A 68 -10.28 2.16 0.22
CA TYR A 68 -10.86 1.59 -0.98
C TYR A 68 -10.67 2.54 -2.15
N VAL A 69 -9.86 2.14 -3.12
CA VAL A 69 -9.73 2.84 -4.41
C VAL A 69 -10.54 2.05 -5.45
N PRO A 70 -11.65 2.60 -5.97
CA PRO A 70 -12.38 1.96 -7.06
C PRO A 70 -11.44 1.73 -8.26
N ASN A 71 -11.45 0.52 -8.82
CA ASN A 71 -10.65 0.12 -9.98
C ASN A 71 -9.13 0.06 -9.76
N SER A 72 -8.64 0.07 -8.52
CA SER A 72 -7.22 -0.22 -8.26
C SER A 72 -6.88 -1.67 -8.57
N VAL A 73 -5.65 -1.92 -9.03
CA VAL A 73 -5.10 -3.27 -9.18
C VAL A 73 -4.06 -3.50 -8.09
N THR A 74 -4.20 -4.59 -7.33
CA THR A 74 -3.26 -4.93 -6.25
C THR A 74 -2.63 -6.31 -6.47
N PHE A 75 -1.38 -6.48 -6.05
CA PHE A 75 -0.80 -7.81 -5.89
C PHE A 75 0.08 -7.90 -4.65
N LYS A 76 0.11 -9.10 -4.05
CA LYS A 76 0.82 -9.35 -2.80
C LYS A 76 2.07 -10.19 -3.03
N VAL A 77 3.10 -9.91 -2.23
CA VAL A 77 4.34 -10.66 -2.26
C VAL A 77 4.78 -10.96 -0.84
N TYR A 78 4.81 -12.25 -0.50
CA TYR A 78 5.51 -12.73 0.69
C TYR A 78 7.03 -12.78 0.43
N LEU A 79 7.80 -12.12 1.28
CA LEU A 79 9.27 -12.05 1.21
C LEU A 79 9.89 -13.29 1.85
N THR A 80 10.43 -14.18 1.03
CA THR A 80 11.26 -15.29 1.52
C THR A 80 12.72 -14.84 1.64
N PRO A 81 13.58 -15.54 2.41
CA PRO A 81 15.02 -15.22 2.48
C PRO A 81 15.70 -15.09 1.10
N GLN A 82 15.23 -15.85 0.10
CA GLN A 82 15.71 -15.75 -1.28
C GLN A 82 15.32 -14.43 -1.95
N LYS A 83 14.08 -13.96 -1.75
CA LYS A 83 13.59 -12.71 -2.37
C LYS A 83 14.25 -11.45 -1.80
N VAL A 84 14.70 -11.48 -0.55
CA VAL A 84 15.47 -10.39 0.10
C VAL A 84 17.00 -10.55 -0.04
N SER A 85 17.48 -11.55 -0.78
CA SER A 85 18.91 -11.73 -1.10
C SER A 85 19.21 -11.64 -2.59
N CYS A 86 18.19 -11.79 -3.44
CA CYS A 86 18.32 -11.67 -4.89
C CYS A 86 18.17 -10.23 -5.37
N SER A 87 18.81 -9.90 -6.49
CA SER A 87 18.68 -8.61 -7.16
C SER A 87 17.41 -8.46 -8.01
N SER A 88 16.46 -9.39 -7.88
CA SER A 88 15.20 -9.36 -8.61
C SER A 88 14.09 -10.06 -7.84
N LEU A 89 12.87 -9.56 -8.00
CA LEU A 89 11.66 -10.13 -7.44
C LEU A 89 10.78 -10.74 -8.52
N HIS A 90 10.36 -11.98 -8.29
CA HIS A 90 9.33 -12.62 -9.10
C HIS A 90 7.95 -12.07 -8.74
N VAL A 91 7.20 -11.64 -9.75
CA VAL A 91 5.83 -11.13 -9.63
C VAL A 91 4.84 -12.25 -9.97
N PRO A 92 3.65 -12.30 -9.35
CA PRO A 92 2.58 -13.22 -9.77
C PRO A 92 2.33 -13.17 -11.28
N SER A 93 2.10 -14.33 -11.91
CA SER A 93 1.92 -14.44 -13.37
C SER A 93 0.68 -13.67 -13.87
N THR A 94 -0.31 -13.44 -13.01
CA THR A 94 -1.48 -12.60 -13.31
C THR A 94 -1.08 -11.17 -13.70
N MET A 95 0.00 -10.65 -13.12
CA MET A 95 0.49 -9.29 -13.41
C MET A 95 1.25 -9.20 -14.74
N TYR A 96 1.64 -10.33 -15.34
CA TYR A 96 2.37 -10.32 -16.61
C TYR A 96 1.58 -9.63 -17.71
N TYR A 97 0.31 -10.02 -17.91
CA TYR A 97 -0.51 -9.43 -18.97
C TYR A 97 -0.89 -7.98 -18.66
N PHE A 98 -1.26 -7.71 -17.40
CA PHE A 98 -1.58 -6.37 -16.96
C PHE A 98 -0.44 -5.37 -17.22
N LEU A 99 0.79 -5.67 -16.80
CA LEU A 99 1.93 -4.77 -17.02
C LEU A 99 2.46 -4.79 -18.45
N LYS A 100 2.28 -5.90 -19.18
CA LYS A 100 2.65 -5.96 -20.60
C LYS A 100 1.82 -4.98 -21.43
N ASP A 101 0.53 -4.87 -21.15
CA ASP A 101 -0.38 -4.00 -21.90
C ASP A 101 -0.15 -2.50 -21.61
N LYS A 102 0.60 -2.16 -20.56
CA LYS A 102 0.99 -0.78 -20.24
C LYS A 102 2.19 -0.27 -21.04
N ASP A 103 2.94 -1.18 -21.67
CA ASP A 103 4.20 -0.87 -22.38
C ASP A 103 5.26 -0.17 -21.51
N TRP A 104 5.21 -0.39 -20.19
CA TRP A 104 6.20 0.15 -19.26
C TRP A 104 7.44 -0.73 -19.21
N THR A 105 8.61 -0.09 -19.27
CA THR A 105 9.92 -0.77 -19.15
C THR A 105 10.50 -0.72 -17.74
N HIS A 106 10.01 0.21 -16.93
CA HIS A 106 10.36 0.41 -15.53
C HIS A 106 9.08 0.56 -14.70
N LEU A 107 9.18 0.35 -13.40
CA LEU A 107 8.11 0.50 -12.42
C LEU A 107 8.57 1.49 -11.37
N HIS A 108 7.81 2.56 -11.11
CA HIS A 108 8.14 3.51 -10.05
C HIS A 108 7.44 3.09 -8.76
N LEU A 109 8.26 2.74 -7.76
CA LEU A 109 7.82 2.34 -6.42
C LEU A 109 7.91 3.58 -5.52
N GLU A 110 6.82 4.34 -5.47
CA GLU A 110 6.72 5.68 -4.86
C GLU A 110 7.97 6.53 -5.14
N ASP A 111 8.44 7.28 -4.13
CA ASP A 111 9.67 8.08 -4.16
C ASP A 111 10.93 7.26 -3.80
N VAL A 112 10.82 5.91 -3.72
CA VAL A 112 11.89 5.06 -3.18
C VAL A 112 12.78 4.47 -4.26
N ALA A 113 12.19 3.89 -5.30
CA ALA A 113 12.98 3.21 -6.32
C ALA A 113 12.30 3.14 -7.69
N GLU A 114 13.09 3.30 -8.74
CA GLU A 114 12.72 2.90 -10.09
C GLU A 114 13.26 1.51 -10.38
N CYS A 115 12.39 0.56 -10.70
CA CYS A 115 12.76 -0.82 -10.95
C CYS A 115 12.52 -1.25 -12.39
N ARG A 116 13.51 -1.86 -13.06
CA ARG A 116 13.37 -2.39 -14.41
C ARG A 116 12.41 -3.58 -14.45
N LEU A 117 11.45 -3.56 -15.37
CA LEU A 117 10.58 -4.71 -15.65
C LEU A 117 11.27 -5.68 -16.63
N VAL A 118 11.31 -6.97 -16.28
CA VAL A 118 11.93 -8.02 -17.08
C VAL A 118 10.89 -9.06 -17.46
N PHE A 119 10.43 -8.97 -18.71
CA PHE A 119 9.45 -9.88 -19.28
C PHE A 119 10.11 -11.12 -19.89
N ASN A 120 9.56 -12.29 -19.62
CA ASN A 120 9.85 -13.52 -20.33
C ASN A 120 8.62 -13.93 -21.14
N HIS A 121 8.61 -13.61 -22.44
CA HIS A 121 7.45 -13.82 -23.30
C HIS A 121 7.16 -15.28 -23.63
N TRP A 122 8.16 -16.16 -23.52
CA TRP A 122 8.00 -17.59 -23.71
C TRP A 122 7.25 -18.21 -22.53
N ARG A 123 7.72 -17.94 -21.32
CA ARG A 123 7.16 -18.49 -20.08
C ARG A 123 5.97 -17.68 -19.54
N LYS A 124 5.64 -16.54 -20.16
CA LYS A 124 4.62 -15.58 -19.69
C LYS A 124 4.85 -15.17 -18.24
N THR A 125 6.10 -14.87 -17.89
CA THR A 125 6.48 -14.44 -16.54
C THR A 125 7.10 -13.04 -16.55
N LEU A 126 6.98 -12.37 -15.42
CA LEU A 126 7.50 -11.03 -15.19
C LEU A 126 8.31 -11.02 -13.89
N LYS A 127 9.40 -10.26 -13.89
CA LYS A 127 10.16 -9.93 -12.70
C LYS A 127 10.37 -8.42 -12.59
N ILE A 128 10.41 -7.93 -11.36
CA ILE A 128 10.98 -6.63 -11.00
C ILE A 128 12.48 -6.88 -10.83
N GLY A 129 13.29 -6.31 -11.73
CA GLY A 129 14.73 -6.56 -11.84
C GLY A 129 15.56 -5.52 -11.10
N VAL A 130 16.53 -4.94 -11.83
CA VAL A 130 17.40 -3.85 -11.35
C VAL A 130 16.55 -2.78 -10.65
N GLY A 131 16.98 -2.31 -9.48
CA GLY A 131 16.20 -1.42 -8.60
C GLY A 131 15.59 -2.16 -7.40
N TRP A 132 15.21 -3.43 -7.55
CA TRP A 132 14.64 -4.22 -6.44
C TRP A 132 15.53 -4.27 -5.20
N LYS A 133 16.84 -4.49 -5.40
CA LYS A 133 17.81 -4.54 -4.30
C LYS A 133 17.85 -3.24 -3.51
N HIS A 134 17.96 -2.12 -4.22
CA HIS A 134 17.96 -0.79 -3.61
C HIS A 134 16.67 -0.53 -2.83
N PHE A 135 15.53 -0.91 -3.39
CA PHE A 135 14.22 -0.77 -2.77
C PHE A 135 14.13 -1.48 -1.41
N TYR A 136 14.42 -2.80 -1.37
CA TYR A 136 14.26 -3.54 -0.12
C TYR A 136 15.33 -3.17 0.94
N GLU A 137 16.54 -2.78 0.52
CA GLU A 137 17.58 -2.31 1.43
C GLU A 137 17.23 -0.94 2.04
N THR A 138 16.71 -0.02 1.23
CA THR A 138 16.32 1.33 1.67
C THR A 138 15.20 1.27 2.71
N LEU A 139 14.24 0.36 2.52
CA LEU A 139 13.13 0.14 3.44
C LEU A 139 13.46 -0.83 4.58
N SER A 140 14.69 -1.36 4.64
CA SER A 140 15.12 -2.37 5.63
C SER A 140 14.16 -3.56 5.72
N LEU A 141 13.63 -4.03 4.58
CA LEU A 141 12.70 -5.15 4.53
C LEU A 141 13.43 -6.46 4.81
N ILE A 142 12.79 -7.33 5.59
CA ILE A 142 13.33 -8.63 5.97
C ILE A 142 12.43 -9.77 5.48
N ALA A 143 12.95 -11.01 5.56
CA ALA A 143 12.14 -12.18 5.30
C ALA A 143 10.94 -12.25 6.24
N ASP A 144 9.90 -12.95 5.80
CA ASP A 144 8.62 -13.16 6.48
C ASP A 144 7.69 -11.93 6.54
N MET A 145 8.06 -10.84 5.85
CA MET A 145 7.17 -9.72 5.58
C MET A 145 6.29 -9.96 4.35
N GLU A 146 5.08 -9.42 4.35
CA GLU A 146 4.21 -9.31 3.17
C GLU A 146 4.21 -7.86 2.66
N ILE A 147 4.47 -7.67 1.37
CA ILE A 147 4.30 -6.38 0.69
C ILE A 147 3.03 -6.43 -0.16
N VAL A 148 2.27 -5.34 -0.18
CA VAL A 148 1.08 -5.19 -1.01
C VAL A 148 1.33 -4.06 -2.00
N PHE A 149 1.57 -4.40 -3.26
CA PHE A 149 1.72 -3.43 -4.33
C PHE A 149 0.35 -3.00 -4.86
N GLU A 150 0.15 -1.71 -5.05
CA GLU A 150 -1.14 -1.14 -5.46
C GLU A 150 -0.98 -0.09 -6.56
N PHE A 151 -1.70 -0.31 -7.67
CA PHE A 151 -1.87 0.64 -8.77
C PHE A 151 -3.20 1.35 -8.59
N ILE A 152 -3.15 2.60 -8.12
CA ILE A 152 -4.33 3.45 -7.91
C ILE A 152 -4.85 3.99 -9.23
N ASP A 153 -3.97 4.62 -10.01
CA ASP A 153 -4.26 5.10 -11.36
C ASP A 153 -3.58 4.15 -12.37
N LEU A 154 -4.40 3.40 -13.11
CA LEU A 154 -3.90 2.41 -14.07
C LEU A 154 -3.21 3.04 -15.28
N THR A 155 -3.27 4.37 -15.45
CA THR A 155 -2.62 5.09 -16.55
C THR A 155 -1.25 5.67 -16.17
N VAL A 156 -0.97 5.74 -14.86
CA VAL A 156 0.27 6.33 -14.32
C VAL A 156 1.18 5.22 -13.83
N ASN A 157 2.45 5.30 -14.21
CA ASN A 157 3.47 4.37 -13.74
C ASN A 157 3.93 4.75 -12.32
N HIS A 158 3.04 4.65 -11.34
CA HIS A 158 3.31 4.95 -9.94
C HIS A 158 2.60 3.94 -9.05
N VAL A 159 3.38 3.19 -8.27
CA VAL A 159 2.90 2.04 -7.50
C VAL A 159 3.18 2.26 -6.03
N LEU A 160 2.13 2.14 -5.20
CA LEU A 160 2.25 2.14 -3.75
C LEU A 160 2.60 0.74 -3.23
N PHE A 161 3.23 0.62 -2.06
CA PHE A 161 3.68 -0.67 -1.50
C PHE A 161 3.59 -0.74 0.03
#